data_AF-A0A914ECL6-F1
#
_entry.id   AF-A0A914ECL6-F1
#
_cell.length_a   1.000
_cell.length_b   1.000
_cell.length_c   1.000
_cell.angle_alpha   90.00
_cell.angle_beta   90.00
_cell.angle_gamma   90.00
#
_symmetry.space_group_name_H-M   'P 1'
#
loop_
_entity.id
_entity.type
_entity.pdbx_description
1 polymer ?
#
loop_
_entity_poly.entity_id
_entity_poly.type
_entity_poly.pdbx_seq_one_letter_code
_entity_poly.pdbx_strand_id
1 'polypeptide(L)'
;ENSSIESISTIFIGNDKKFTLKIIAKLEVNSYILENTSRGEDLCFGIHYCNSLIITAGASTFGWWIGYLKNQEGPVFYNTKMVLSKKNIDKEKYSFDGFPSHWIGLAKNETEYI
;
A
#
# COMPACT_ATOMS: atom_id res chain seq x y z
N GLU A 1 -4.82 19.89 -21.01
CA GLU A 1 -5.60 19.59 -19.81
C GLU A 1 -4.68 18.89 -18.81
N ASN A 2 -4.18 19.61 -17.79
CA ASN A 2 -3.20 19.11 -16.81
C ASN A 2 -3.85 18.80 -15.45
N SER A 3 -5.16 18.52 -15.42
CA SER A 3 -5.99 18.60 -14.21
C SER A 3 -6.08 17.31 -13.37
N SER A 4 -5.43 16.21 -13.74
CA SER A 4 -5.68 14.90 -13.10
C SER A 4 -4.74 14.56 -11.94
N ILE A 5 -3.54 15.14 -11.89
CA ILE A 5 -2.56 14.88 -10.82
C ILE A 5 -2.79 15.80 -9.62
N GLU A 6 -3.21 17.05 -9.87
CA GLU A 6 -3.49 18.03 -8.81
C GLU A 6 -4.66 17.62 -7.89
N SER A 7 -5.53 16.72 -8.36
CA SER A 7 -6.65 16.18 -7.58
C SER A 7 -6.30 14.99 -6.68
N ILE A 8 -5.05 14.51 -6.69
CA ILE A 8 -4.65 13.34 -5.92
C ILE A 8 -4.08 13.76 -4.56
N SER A 9 -4.73 13.27 -3.50
CA SER A 9 -4.25 13.37 -2.12
C SER A 9 -3.83 11.99 -1.62
N THR A 10 -2.67 11.92 -0.99
CA THR A 10 -2.10 10.69 -0.43
C THR A 10 -2.18 10.72 1.09
N ILE A 11 -2.76 9.68 1.69
CA ILE A 11 -2.82 9.51 3.13
C ILE A 11 -1.88 8.37 3.53
N PHE A 12 -0.94 8.66 4.44
CA PHE A 12 -0.02 7.67 4.98
C PHE A 12 -0.57 7.10 6.27
N ILE A 13 -0.82 5.78 6.25
CA ILE A 13 -1.28 5.01 7.41
C ILE A 13 -0.16 4.05 7.81
N GLY A 14 0.44 4.26 8.98
CA GLY A 14 1.54 3.45 9.46
C GLY A 14 2.32 4.12 10.60
N ASN A 15 3.15 3.33 11.28
CA ASN A 15 3.89 3.77 12.47
C ASN A 15 5.35 4.17 12.20
N ASP A 16 5.92 3.87 11.03
CA ASP A 16 7.28 4.27 10.66
C ASP A 16 7.31 5.71 10.13
N LYS A 17 7.31 6.68 11.05
CA LYS A 17 7.36 8.11 10.72
C LYS A 17 8.59 8.47 9.86
N LYS A 18 9.74 7.84 10.10
CA LYS A 18 10.98 8.13 9.35
C LYS A 18 10.87 7.67 7.90
N PHE A 19 10.29 6.50 7.67
CA PHE A 19 9.98 6.03 6.32
C PHE A 19 8.96 6.94 5.64
N THR A 20 7.85 7.24 6.30
CA THR A 20 6.78 8.11 5.76
C THR A 20 7.32 9.46 5.33
N LEU A 21 8.06 10.16 6.19
CA LEU A 21 8.64 11.47 5.87
C LEU A 21 9.60 11.43 4.68
N LYS A 22 10.38 10.35 4.55
CA LYS A 22 11.27 10.15 3.39
C LYS A 22 10.50 9.96 2.08
N ILE A 23 9.33 9.35 2.12
CA ILE A 23 8.49 9.16 0.93
C ILE A 23 7.78 10.47 0.59
N ILE A 24 7.19 11.16 1.57
CA ILE A 24 6.54 12.46 1.38
C ILE A 24 7.51 13.47 0.73
N ALA A 25 8.75 13.54 1.20
CA ALA A 25 9.77 14.42 0.63
C ALA A 25 10.11 14.14 -0.85
N LYS A 26 9.72 12.98 -1.38
CA LYS A 26 9.91 12.58 -2.79
C LYS A 26 8.64 12.67 -3.62
N LEU A 27 7.49 12.89 -2.99
CA LEU A 27 6.21 12.93 -3.67
C LEU A 27 5.84 14.39 -3.96
N GLU A 28 5.58 14.68 -5.24
CA GLU A 28 5.07 15.99 -5.68
C GLU A 28 3.52 16.03 -5.63
N VAL A 29 2.93 15.46 -4.56
CA VAL A 29 1.47 15.41 -4.36
C VAL A 29 1.09 15.77 -2.93
N ASN A 30 -0.14 16.26 -2.75
CA ASN A 30 -0.69 16.56 -1.43
C ASN A 30 -0.64 15.31 -0.56
N SER A 31 0.12 15.38 0.54
CA SER A 31 0.41 14.22 1.38
C SER A 31 0.09 14.52 2.84
N TYR A 32 -0.61 13.62 3.50
CA TYR A 32 -1.04 13.76 4.89
C TYR A 32 -0.70 12.49 5.68
N ILE A 33 -0.51 12.66 6.99
CA ILE A 33 -0.29 11.56 7.94
C ILE A 33 -1.46 11.59 8.92
N LEU A 34 -2.08 10.44 9.17
CA LEU A 34 -3.01 10.31 10.28
C LEU A 34 -2.20 10.31 11.59
N GLU A 35 -2.37 11.36 12.39
CA GLU A 35 -1.74 11.47 13.71
C GLU A 35 -2.77 11.33 14.82
N ASN A 36 -2.36 10.76 15.94
CA ASN A 36 -3.17 10.59 17.16
C ASN A 36 -4.44 9.74 16.97
N THR A 37 -4.44 8.84 15.99
CA THR A 37 -5.47 7.85 15.72
C THR A 37 -5.11 6.49 16.34
N SER A 38 -6.12 5.75 16.76
CA SER A 38 -6.01 4.33 17.08
C SER A 38 -5.94 3.49 15.81
N ARG A 39 -5.44 2.25 15.92
CA ARG A 39 -5.39 1.33 14.78
C ARG A 39 -6.76 1.05 14.15
N GLY A 40 -7.82 1.11 14.95
CA GLY A 40 -9.20 0.93 14.47
C GLY A 40 -9.67 2.14 13.67
N GLU A 41 -9.33 3.36 14.10
CA GLU A 41 -9.64 4.59 13.36
C GLU A 41 -8.87 4.65 12.04
N ASP A 42 -7.59 4.27 12.04
CA ASP A 42 -6.79 4.14 10.82
C ASP A 42 -7.41 3.16 9.81
N LEU A 43 -7.82 1.99 10.30
CA LEU A 43 -8.46 0.95 9.48
C LEU A 43 -9.77 1.47 8.90
N CYS A 44 -10.63 2.06 9.74
CA CYS A 44 -11.90 2.65 9.36
C CYS A 44 -11.71 3.75 8.31
N PHE A 45 -10.72 4.63 8.52
CA PHE A 45 -10.43 5.71 7.58
C PHE A 45 -10.09 5.14 6.19
N GLY A 46 -9.15 4.20 6.14
CA GLY A 46 -8.74 3.56 4.89
C GLY A 46 -9.89 2.84 4.16
N ILE A 47 -10.78 2.19 4.91
CA ILE A 47 -11.93 1.45 4.36
C ILE A 47 -12.96 2.41 3.73
N HIS A 48 -13.24 3.53 4.38
CA HIS A 48 -14.36 4.39 4.02
C HIS A 48 -13.98 5.55 3.09
N TYR A 49 -12.77 6.10 3.21
CA TYR A 49 -12.41 7.37 2.55
C TYR A 49 -11.34 7.22 1.45
N CYS A 50 -10.53 6.15 1.44
CA CYS A 50 -9.52 6.00 0.40
C CYS A 50 -10.10 5.35 -0.86
N ASN A 51 -9.94 6.03 -2.01
CA ASN A 51 -10.38 5.47 -3.30
C ASN A 51 -9.50 4.30 -3.75
N SER A 52 -8.18 4.45 -3.61
CA SER A 52 -7.17 3.45 -3.95
C SER A 52 -6.25 3.20 -2.77
N LEU A 53 -5.60 2.03 -2.72
CA LEU A 53 -4.70 1.64 -1.64
C LEU A 53 -3.37 1.14 -2.19
N ILE A 54 -2.26 1.54 -1.57
CA ILE A 54 -0.93 0.97 -1.83
C ILE A 54 -0.41 0.30 -0.55
N ILE A 55 -0.23 -1.01 -0.58
CA ILE A 55 0.32 -1.81 0.51
C ILE A 55 1.84 -1.94 0.30
N THR A 56 2.61 -1.13 1.05
CA THR A 56 4.07 -1.04 0.88
C THR A 56 4.83 -2.23 1.51
N ALA A 57 4.30 -2.79 2.60
CA ALA A 57 4.84 -4.00 3.23
C ALA A 57 4.11 -5.23 2.70
N GLY A 58 4.80 -6.06 1.90
CA GLY A 58 4.20 -7.17 1.17
C GLY A 58 3.41 -8.15 2.05
N ALA A 59 3.81 -8.38 3.31
CA ALA A 59 3.13 -9.28 4.24
C ALA A 59 2.22 -8.56 5.27
N SER A 60 1.76 -7.34 4.97
CA SER A 60 0.95 -6.54 5.91
C SER A 60 -0.49 -7.04 5.98
N THR A 61 -0.84 -7.75 7.06
CA THR A 61 -2.24 -8.10 7.34
C THR A 61 -3.10 -6.86 7.60
N PHE A 62 -2.52 -5.80 8.17
CA PHE A 62 -3.20 -4.54 8.39
C PHE A 62 -3.62 -3.87 7.07
N GLY A 63 -2.68 -3.72 6.14
CA GLY A 63 -2.99 -3.17 4.80
C GLY A 63 -3.90 -4.09 4.00
N TRP A 64 -3.75 -5.41 4.16
CA TRP A 64 -4.62 -6.39 3.54
C TRP A 64 -6.09 -6.21 3.96
N TRP A 65 -6.38 -6.06 5.25
CA TRP A 65 -7.74 -5.85 5.72
C TRP A 65 -8.37 -4.55 5.22
N ILE A 66 -7.58 -3.47 5.10
CA ILE A 66 -8.06 -2.23 4.47
C ILE A 66 -8.47 -2.50 3.03
N GLY A 67 -7.58 -3.12 2.24
CA GLY A 67 -7.85 -3.38 0.82
C GLY A 67 -9.05 -4.29 0.60
N TYR A 68 -9.22 -5.31 1.46
CA TYR A 68 -10.30 -6.28 1.35
C TYR A 68 -11.67 -5.69 1.71
N LEU A 69 -11.71 -4.79 2.69
CA LEU A 69 -12.95 -4.22 3.20
C LEU A 69 -13.31 -2.86 2.59
N LYS A 70 -12.41 -2.23 1.80
CA LYS A 70 -12.67 -0.88 1.28
C LYS A 70 -13.97 -0.84 0.45
N ASN A 71 -14.73 0.23 0.64
CA ASN A 71 -16.02 0.40 -0.04
C ASN A 71 -15.90 1.01 -1.44
N GLN A 72 -14.74 1.56 -1.78
CA GLN A 72 -14.51 2.26 -3.04
C GLN A 72 -14.04 1.29 -4.13
N GLU A 73 -14.37 1.56 -5.39
CA GLU A 73 -14.03 0.67 -6.53
C GLU A 73 -12.57 0.77 -7.00
N GLY A 74 -11.78 1.69 -6.46
CA GLY A 74 -10.42 1.91 -6.95
C GLY A 74 -9.48 0.73 -6.71
N PRO A 75 -8.32 0.72 -7.40
CA PRO A 75 -7.36 -0.38 -7.32
C PRO A 75 -6.71 -0.52 -5.95
N VAL A 76 -6.36 -1.76 -5.61
CA VAL A 76 -5.45 -2.07 -4.50
C VAL A 76 -4.14 -2.55 -5.12
N PHE A 77 -3.07 -1.82 -4.82
CA PHE A 77 -1.72 -2.16 -5.20
C PHE A 77 -0.99 -2.79 -4.02
N TYR A 78 -0.17 -3.80 -4.26
CA TYR A 78 0.63 -4.41 -3.20
C TYR A 78 2.06 -4.70 -3.64
N ASN A 79 2.99 -4.55 -2.72
CA ASN A 79 4.38 -4.92 -2.94
C ASN A 79 4.51 -6.45 -3.02
N THR A 80 4.90 -6.96 -4.19
CA THR A 80 5.08 -8.40 -4.43
C THR A 80 6.28 -8.99 -3.67
N LYS A 81 7.21 -8.16 -3.19
CA LYS A 81 8.32 -8.62 -2.36
C LYS A 81 7.85 -8.89 -0.93
N MET A 82 7.50 -10.15 -0.69
CA MET A 82 7.31 -10.67 0.66
C MET A 82 8.67 -10.76 1.35
N VAL A 83 8.91 -9.89 2.34
CA VAL A 83 10.07 -10.04 3.24
C VAL A 83 9.73 -11.15 4.25
N LEU A 84 9.69 -12.38 3.77
CA LEU A 84 9.69 -13.56 4.64
C LEU A 84 11.13 -13.72 5.13
N SER A 85 11.31 -13.82 6.45
CA SER A 85 12.63 -14.03 7.05
C SER A 85 13.36 -15.19 6.36
N LYS A 86 14.67 -15.07 6.19
CA LYS A 86 15.68 -15.88 5.46
C LYS A 86 15.66 -17.43 5.56
N LYS A 87 14.56 -18.08 5.92
CA LYS A 87 14.44 -19.55 5.92
C LYS A 87 13.50 -19.97 4.82
N ASN A 88 14.04 -20.31 3.65
CA ASN A 88 13.49 -21.24 2.65
C ASN A 88 12.00 -21.58 2.83
N ILE A 89 11.13 -20.61 2.58
CA ILE A 89 9.71 -20.88 2.38
C ILE A 89 9.55 -20.93 0.87
N ASP A 90 9.25 -22.12 0.36
CA ASP A 90 9.03 -22.38 -1.05
C ASP A 90 8.17 -21.29 -1.67
N LYS A 91 8.74 -20.58 -2.65
CA LYS A 91 8.11 -19.46 -3.37
C LYS A 91 6.76 -19.85 -4.00
N GLU A 92 6.49 -21.14 -4.15
CA GLU A 92 5.27 -21.67 -4.76
C GLU A 92 4.03 -21.62 -3.86
N LYS A 93 4.17 -21.62 -2.52
CA LYS A 93 3.02 -21.93 -1.63
C LYS A 93 2.07 -20.76 -1.32
N TYR A 94 2.37 -19.55 -1.80
CA TYR A 94 1.56 -18.35 -1.53
C TYR A 94 1.19 -17.58 -2.80
N SER A 95 1.40 -18.20 -3.96
CA SER A 95 1.35 -17.52 -5.26
C SER A 95 -0.06 -17.21 -5.77
N PHE A 96 -1.12 -17.76 -5.14
CA PHE A 96 -2.51 -17.53 -5.56
C PHE A 96 -3.47 -17.16 -4.41
N ASP A 97 -3.29 -17.68 -3.20
CA ASP A 97 -4.27 -17.50 -2.10
C ASP A 97 -4.04 -16.29 -1.19
N GLY A 98 -2.93 -15.57 -1.35
CA GLY A 98 -2.57 -14.47 -0.46
C GLY A 98 -3.32 -13.17 -0.72
N PHE A 99 -3.73 -12.91 -1.96
CA PHE A 99 -4.31 -11.63 -2.39
C PHE A 99 -5.43 -11.86 -3.41
N PRO A 100 -6.53 -11.08 -3.38
CA PRO A 100 -7.56 -11.16 -4.40
C PRO A 100 -6.99 -10.96 -5.82
N SER A 101 -7.45 -11.76 -6.77
CA SER A 101 -6.93 -11.79 -8.15
C SER A 101 -7.07 -10.48 -8.94
N HIS A 102 -7.96 -9.58 -8.50
CA HIS A 102 -8.15 -8.27 -9.09
C HIS A 102 -7.21 -7.19 -8.50
N TRP A 103 -6.40 -7.52 -7.50
CA TRP A 103 -5.39 -6.60 -6.96
C TRP A 103 -4.14 -6.58 -7.84
N ILE A 104 -3.44 -5.45 -7.83
CA ILE A 104 -2.33 -5.18 -8.75
C ILE A 104 -1.00 -5.32 -8.00
N GLY A 105 -0.22 -6.35 -8.34
CA GLY A 105 1.11 -6.53 -7.81
C GLY A 105 2.12 -5.53 -8.39
N LEU A 106 2.78 -4.76 -7.53
CA LEU A 106 3.91 -3.92 -7.90
C LEU A 106 5.19 -4.76 -7.83
N ALA A 107 5.72 -5.17 -8.97
CA ALA A 107 7.05 -5.76 -9.11
C ALA A 107 8.02 -4.70 -9.65
N LYS A 108 9.27 -4.72 -9.19
CA LYS A 108 10.32 -3.94 -9.85
C LYS A 108 10.70 -4.70 -11.11
N ASN A 109 10.51 -4.12 -12.30
CA ASN A 109 11.06 -4.69 -13.53
C ASN A 109 12.56 -4.91 -13.32
N GLU A 110 13.05 -6.13 -13.55
CA GLU A 110 14.47 -6.51 -13.37
C GLU A 110 15.40 -5.90 -14.43
N THR A 111 14.90 -5.00 -15.29
CA THR A 111 15.57 -4.51 -16.50
C THR A 111 16.30 -3.16 -16.39
N GLU A 112 16.47 -2.58 -15.20
CA GLU A 112 17.35 -1.41 -15.02
C GLU A 112 18.65 -1.80 -14.28
N TYR A 113 19.54 -2.47 -15.00
CA TYR A 113 20.98 -2.49 -14.74
C TYR A 113 21.70 -2.43 -16.10
N ILE A 114 21.96 -1.21 -16.60
CA ILE A 114 23.08 -0.92 -17.50
C ILE A 114 24.18 -0.32 -16.63
#